data_AF-A0A8H7G167-F1
#
_entry.id   AF-A0A8H7G167-F1
#
_cell.length_a   1.000
_cell.length_b   1.000
_cell.length_c   1.000
_cell.angle_alpha   90.00
_cell.angle_beta   90.00
_cell.angle_gamma   90.00
#
_symmetry.space_group_name_H-M   'P 1'
#
loop_
_entity.id
_entity.type
_entity.pdbx_description
1 polymer ?
#
loop_
_entity_poly.entity_id
_entity_poly.type
_entity_poly.pdbx_seq_one_letter_code
_entity_poly.pdbx_strand_id
1 'polypeptide(L)'
;MKSSTNCYTGNEWDTTICTSPTVCAADCALDGADYSGTYGVTTSGDSLKLDFVTTSSNVNVGSRLYLMASNTEYEIFKPLNQEFTFDVDVSKLPCGLNGALYFSEMSADGGLAAYSGNKAGAQYGTGYCDSQCPRDLKFINGVANIVDWNATSTNSGTGSLGSCCNEMDIWEANSISAAYTPHPCTVTGQTECTGAACGSPSRYSGVCDPDGCDFNSYRMGNTGFYGPGLTVDTTKPFTVVTQFITSDNTSTGTLSAIRRLYVQNGVVIQNSESTVSGVSGNSITQAFCDAQKTAFGDTNDFDTKGGLAAMGEALGRGVVLVLSLWDDYDAYMLWLDSDYPVGGNPATPGIARGTCATTSGIPATVESEDASAYVTYSNIKFGPIGSTYSGTSSASTTATSTTAKTTSSTAKTTTTSTTTSSAAAATQTKYGQWQVSNLPFSKSTLIDLSAPALAAVTLDPPCVQQVAPAHTQASTTANVSKKPLWLITFGKNV
;
A
#
# COMPACT_ATOMS: atom_id res chain seq x y z
N MET A 1 -20.75 6.02 -24.17
CA MET A 1 -19.90 5.04 -24.87
C MET A 1 -20.37 4.94 -26.32
N LYS A 2 -19.46 4.80 -27.29
CA LYS A 2 -19.80 4.66 -28.73
C LYS A 2 -19.95 3.20 -29.17
N SER A 3 -19.31 2.27 -28.46
CA SER A 3 -19.31 0.81 -28.71
C SER A 3 -19.06 0.07 -27.38
N SER A 4 -19.12 -1.26 -27.43
CA SER A 4 -18.58 -2.18 -26.41
C SER A 4 -17.29 -2.88 -26.87
N THR A 5 -16.66 -2.42 -27.95
CA THR A 5 -15.36 -2.92 -28.44
C THR A 5 -14.25 -2.59 -27.44
N ASN A 6 -13.41 -3.56 -27.10
CA ASN A 6 -12.24 -3.35 -26.26
C ASN A 6 -11.21 -2.46 -26.96
N CYS A 7 -10.70 -1.44 -26.27
CA CYS A 7 -9.50 -0.72 -26.73
C CYS A 7 -8.19 -1.47 -26.49
N TYR A 8 -8.21 -2.47 -25.60
CA TYR A 8 -7.05 -3.26 -25.20
C TYR A 8 -7.51 -4.67 -24.84
N THR A 9 -6.86 -5.69 -25.37
CA THR A 9 -7.21 -7.12 -25.15
C THR A 9 -5.95 -7.95 -24.97
N GLY A 10 -5.90 -8.78 -23.92
CA GLY A 10 -4.69 -9.50 -23.55
C GLY A 10 -3.56 -8.53 -23.23
N ASN A 11 -2.60 -8.42 -24.14
CA ASN A 11 -1.44 -7.53 -24.05
C ASN A 11 -1.34 -6.50 -25.20
N GLU A 12 -2.36 -6.37 -26.06
CA GLU A 12 -2.34 -5.50 -27.26
C GLU A 12 -3.42 -4.41 -27.23
N TRP A 13 -3.09 -3.24 -27.81
CA TRP A 13 -4.03 -2.14 -28.06
C TRP A 13 -4.69 -2.26 -29.45
N ASP A 14 -5.99 -1.95 -29.55
CA ASP A 14 -6.67 -1.84 -30.85
C ASP A 14 -6.21 -0.56 -31.56
N THR A 15 -5.28 -0.71 -32.51
CA THR A 15 -4.70 0.39 -33.29
C THR A 15 -5.69 1.09 -34.22
N THR A 16 -6.90 0.55 -34.44
CA THR A 16 -7.96 1.23 -35.20
C THR A 16 -8.71 2.26 -34.37
N ILE A 17 -8.75 2.08 -33.04
CA ILE A 17 -9.29 3.04 -32.06
C ILE A 17 -8.15 3.93 -31.56
N CYS A 18 -7.08 3.31 -31.08
CA CYS A 18 -5.95 3.95 -30.43
C CYS A 18 -4.87 4.37 -31.44
N THR A 19 -5.22 5.35 -32.28
CA THR A 19 -4.34 5.91 -33.32
C THR A 19 -3.34 6.94 -32.77
N SER A 20 -3.60 7.51 -31.59
CA SER A 20 -2.65 8.35 -30.83
C SER A 20 -2.98 8.29 -29.33
N PRO A 21 -2.04 8.65 -28.43
CA PRO A 21 -2.28 8.68 -26.98
C PRO A 21 -3.52 9.47 -26.55
N THR A 22 -3.77 10.61 -27.20
CA THR A 22 -4.90 11.50 -26.89
C THR A 22 -6.21 11.04 -27.52
N VAL A 23 -6.18 10.47 -28.74
CA VAL A 23 -7.37 9.89 -29.37
C VAL A 23 -7.84 8.66 -28.60
N CYS A 24 -6.91 7.77 -28.26
CA CYS A 24 -7.18 6.58 -27.45
C CYS A 24 -7.82 6.96 -26.10
N ALA A 25 -7.26 7.93 -25.36
CA ALA A 25 -7.86 8.40 -24.11
C ALA A 25 -9.23 9.10 -24.27
N ALA A 26 -9.53 9.67 -25.43
CA ALA A 26 -10.81 10.32 -25.71
C ALA A 26 -11.92 9.35 -26.17
N ASP A 27 -11.55 8.28 -26.88
CA ASP A 27 -12.50 7.30 -27.42
C ASP A 27 -12.67 6.04 -26.57
N CYS A 28 -11.73 5.75 -25.66
CA CYS A 28 -11.81 4.65 -24.69
C CYS A 28 -12.44 5.09 -23.36
N ALA A 29 -13.03 4.15 -22.64
CA ALA A 29 -13.63 4.40 -21.33
C ALA A 29 -13.27 3.28 -20.35
N LEU A 30 -12.98 3.66 -19.10
CA LEU A 30 -13.02 2.74 -17.96
C LEU A 30 -14.49 2.53 -17.55
N ASP A 31 -14.86 1.31 -17.17
CA ASP A 31 -16.20 0.93 -16.70
C ASP A 31 -16.11 0.36 -15.27
N GLY A 32 -17.26 0.19 -14.61
CA GLY A 32 -17.33 -0.34 -13.24
C GLY A 32 -16.95 -1.82 -13.13
N ALA A 33 -16.19 -2.14 -12.08
CA ALA A 33 -15.70 -3.48 -11.74
C ALA A 33 -16.73 -4.33 -10.97
N ASP A 34 -16.86 -5.60 -11.34
CA ASP A 34 -17.45 -6.63 -10.47
C ASP A 34 -16.36 -7.20 -9.55
N TYR A 35 -16.13 -6.51 -8.44
CA TYR A 35 -15.09 -6.81 -7.46
C TYR A 35 -15.04 -8.30 -7.05
N SER A 36 -16.20 -8.90 -6.72
CA SER A 36 -16.22 -10.28 -6.24
C SER A 36 -16.23 -11.30 -7.38
N GLY A 37 -17.04 -11.07 -8.43
CA GLY A 37 -17.24 -12.05 -9.49
C GLY A 37 -16.13 -12.10 -10.53
N THR A 38 -15.41 -11.00 -10.74
CA THR A 38 -14.31 -10.90 -11.73
C THR A 38 -12.93 -10.83 -11.08
N TYR A 39 -12.80 -10.19 -9.91
CA TYR A 39 -11.49 -9.89 -9.31
C TYR A 39 -11.20 -10.60 -7.97
N GLY A 40 -12.16 -11.36 -7.42
CA GLY A 40 -11.93 -12.08 -6.16
C GLY A 40 -11.78 -11.17 -4.93
N VAL A 41 -12.21 -9.91 -5.04
CA VAL A 41 -12.10 -8.90 -4.00
C VAL A 41 -13.39 -8.85 -3.21
N THR A 42 -13.31 -9.06 -1.90
CA THR A 42 -14.46 -9.02 -0.98
C THR A 42 -14.14 -8.23 0.28
N THR A 43 -15.13 -7.54 0.83
CA THR A 43 -15.02 -6.82 2.10
C THR A 43 -16.12 -7.24 3.06
N SER A 44 -15.82 -7.20 4.36
CA SER A 44 -16.78 -7.45 5.43
C SER A 44 -16.37 -6.67 6.68
N GLY A 45 -17.15 -5.65 7.04
CA GLY A 45 -16.82 -4.76 8.15
C GLY A 45 -15.53 -3.98 7.88
N ASP A 46 -14.52 -4.22 8.69
CA ASP A 46 -13.18 -3.65 8.62
C ASP A 46 -12.16 -4.52 7.86
N SER A 47 -12.61 -5.64 7.28
CA SER A 47 -11.76 -6.61 6.57
C SER A 47 -11.91 -6.53 5.04
N LEU A 48 -10.78 -6.72 4.34
CA LEU A 48 -10.61 -6.85 2.90
C LEU A 48 -9.87 -8.17 2.61
N LYS A 49 -10.46 -9.04 1.79
CA LYS A 49 -9.84 -10.28 1.29
C LYS A 49 -9.63 -10.19 -0.22
N LEU A 50 -8.42 -10.52 -0.65
CA LEU A 50 -8.01 -10.56 -2.05
C LEU A 50 -7.65 -12.00 -2.42
N ASP A 51 -8.42 -12.62 -3.31
CA ASP A 51 -8.07 -13.91 -3.92
C ASP A 51 -7.05 -13.72 -5.05
N PHE A 52 -6.12 -14.67 -5.20
CA PHE A 52 -5.06 -14.58 -6.20
C PHE A 52 -5.57 -14.81 -7.62
N VAL A 53 -6.22 -15.93 -7.90
CA VAL A 53 -6.78 -16.21 -9.23
C VAL A 53 -8.31 -16.26 -9.18
N THR A 54 -8.97 -15.46 -10.01
CA THR A 54 -10.43 -15.46 -10.18
C THR A 54 -10.80 -15.80 -11.61
N THR A 55 -11.56 -16.88 -11.81
CA THR A 55 -12.04 -17.30 -13.13
C THR A 55 -13.51 -16.90 -13.32
N SER A 56 -13.76 -16.12 -14.36
CA SER A 56 -15.09 -15.62 -14.76
C SER A 56 -15.32 -15.87 -16.26
N SER A 57 -15.73 -14.85 -17.03
CA SER A 57 -15.61 -14.85 -18.50
C SER A 57 -14.14 -14.74 -18.96
N ASN A 58 -13.27 -14.22 -18.11
CA ASN A 58 -11.81 -14.20 -18.26
C ASN A 58 -11.15 -14.69 -16.97
N VAL A 59 -9.88 -15.05 -17.03
CA VAL A 59 -9.05 -15.29 -15.83
C VAL A 59 -8.41 -13.97 -15.41
N ASN A 60 -8.62 -13.58 -14.16
CA ASN A 60 -7.93 -12.47 -13.51
C ASN A 60 -6.89 -13.02 -12.53
N VAL A 61 -5.70 -12.43 -12.53
CA VAL A 61 -4.59 -12.74 -11.61
C VAL A 61 -4.25 -11.48 -10.82
N GLY A 62 -4.25 -11.61 -9.50
CA GLY A 62 -3.95 -10.53 -8.56
C GLY A 62 -4.96 -9.38 -8.54
N SER A 63 -4.71 -8.41 -7.67
CA SER A 63 -5.44 -7.13 -7.64
C SER A 63 -4.63 -6.05 -6.92
N ARG A 64 -4.90 -4.78 -7.23
CA ARG A 64 -4.36 -3.61 -6.52
C ARG A 64 -5.49 -2.59 -6.28
N LEU A 65 -5.75 -2.29 -5.01
CA LEU A 65 -6.83 -1.43 -4.55
C LEU A 65 -6.28 -0.24 -3.75
N TYR A 66 -7.06 0.83 -3.69
CA TYR A 66 -6.73 2.05 -2.94
C TYR A 66 -7.82 2.33 -1.89
N LEU A 67 -7.44 2.86 -0.73
CA LEU A 67 -8.43 3.29 0.26
C LEU A 67 -9.04 4.65 -0.13
N MET A 68 -10.38 4.73 -0.12
CA MET A 68 -11.17 5.89 -0.54
C MET A 68 -11.69 6.69 0.66
N ALA A 69 -11.48 8.01 0.67
CA ALA A 69 -12.09 8.96 1.62
C ALA A 69 -13.52 9.35 1.23
N SER A 70 -13.76 9.46 -0.08
CA SER A 70 -15.07 9.70 -0.68
C SER A 70 -15.20 8.88 -1.97
N ASN A 71 -16.35 8.90 -2.66
CA ASN A 71 -16.49 8.19 -3.94
C ASN A 71 -15.57 8.75 -5.05
N THR A 72 -14.93 9.91 -4.84
CA THR A 72 -14.14 10.64 -5.83
C THR A 72 -12.72 10.97 -5.37
N GLU A 73 -12.34 10.64 -4.13
CA GLU A 73 -11.04 10.96 -3.54
C GLU A 73 -10.51 9.81 -2.68
N TYR A 74 -9.22 9.52 -2.82
CA TYR A 74 -8.47 8.62 -1.93
C TYR A 74 -8.28 9.20 -0.52
N GLU A 75 -8.12 8.33 0.47
CA GLU A 75 -7.71 8.74 1.83
C GLU A 75 -6.22 9.10 1.85
N ILE A 76 -5.91 10.33 2.29
CA ILE A 76 -4.55 10.86 2.35
C ILE A 76 -4.01 10.77 3.77
N PHE A 77 -3.10 9.84 3.97
CA PHE A 77 -2.38 9.64 5.22
C PHE A 77 -1.20 10.60 5.33
N LYS A 78 -0.91 11.08 6.54
CA LYS A 78 0.27 11.89 6.88
C LYS A 78 1.00 11.28 8.07
N PRO A 79 1.77 10.19 7.88
CA PRO A 79 2.17 9.33 8.98
C PRO A 79 3.33 9.87 9.85
N LEU A 80 3.93 11.02 9.56
CA LEU A 80 5.00 11.60 10.39
C LEU A 80 4.57 11.74 11.86
N ASN A 81 5.34 11.14 12.77
CA ASN A 81 5.08 11.05 14.21
C ASN A 81 3.73 10.40 14.57
N GLN A 82 3.25 9.53 13.70
CA GLN A 82 2.11 8.64 13.91
C GLN A 82 2.59 7.18 13.83
N GLU A 83 1.67 6.26 14.10
CA GLU A 83 1.80 4.86 13.72
C GLU A 83 0.62 4.44 12.84
N PHE A 84 0.93 3.55 11.90
CA PHE A 84 -0.04 2.85 11.07
C PHE A 84 -0.03 1.37 11.45
N THR A 85 -1.22 0.80 11.61
CA THR A 85 -1.41 -0.53 12.18
C THR A 85 -2.53 -1.27 11.46
N PHE A 86 -2.37 -2.56 11.23
CA PHE A 86 -3.39 -3.42 10.62
C PHE A 86 -3.20 -4.87 11.10
N ASP A 87 -4.26 -5.66 11.03
CA ASP A 87 -4.18 -7.12 11.20
C ASP A 87 -4.14 -7.78 9.81
N VAL A 88 -3.29 -8.80 9.66
CA VAL A 88 -3.14 -9.55 8.40
C VAL A 88 -3.18 -11.05 8.62
N ASP A 89 -3.81 -11.76 7.69
CA ASP A 89 -3.71 -13.21 7.51
C ASP A 89 -2.98 -13.51 6.20
N VAL A 90 -1.75 -14.01 6.33
CA VAL A 90 -0.90 -14.48 5.23
C VAL A 90 -0.81 -16.02 5.17
N SER A 91 -1.59 -16.75 5.98
CA SER A 91 -1.50 -18.21 6.11
C SER A 91 -1.87 -18.99 4.85
N LYS A 92 -2.34 -18.29 3.81
CA LYS A 92 -2.67 -18.77 2.46
C LYS A 92 -1.86 -18.10 1.36
N LEU A 93 -0.73 -17.47 1.70
CA LEU A 93 0.26 -16.96 0.75
C LEU A 93 1.51 -17.86 0.75
N PRO A 94 1.70 -18.73 -0.26
CA PRO A 94 2.92 -19.51 -0.43
C PRO A 94 4.08 -18.65 -0.97
N CYS A 95 5.25 -19.29 -1.16
CA CYS A 95 6.37 -18.74 -1.91
C CYS A 95 5.94 -18.21 -3.29
N GLY A 96 6.57 -17.15 -3.78
CA GLY A 96 6.28 -16.60 -5.10
C GLY A 96 5.16 -15.56 -5.16
N LEU A 97 4.35 -15.44 -4.10
CA LEU A 97 3.34 -14.39 -3.97
C LEU A 97 3.81 -13.27 -3.03
N ASN A 98 3.23 -12.09 -3.22
CA ASN A 98 3.36 -10.94 -2.33
C ASN A 98 1.98 -10.33 -2.08
N GLY A 99 1.52 -10.42 -0.84
CA GLY A 99 0.44 -9.60 -0.33
C GLY A 99 1.01 -8.28 0.19
N ALA A 100 1.10 -7.28 -0.70
CA ALA A 100 1.65 -5.97 -0.34
C ALA A 100 0.59 -4.99 0.20
N LEU A 101 0.98 -4.24 1.24
CA LEU A 101 0.25 -3.09 1.76
C LEU A 101 1.26 -1.95 1.96
N TYR A 102 1.03 -0.83 1.28
CA TYR A 102 2.04 0.21 1.11
C TYR A 102 1.41 1.60 0.91
N PHE A 103 2.25 2.63 0.97
CA PHE A 103 1.86 4.01 0.69
C PHE A 103 2.53 4.51 -0.58
N SER A 104 1.76 5.19 -1.44
CA SER A 104 2.25 5.83 -2.66
C SER A 104 1.86 7.31 -2.69
N GLU A 105 2.75 8.19 -3.19
CA GLU A 105 2.54 9.65 -3.25
C GLU A 105 1.65 10.08 -4.45
N MET A 106 0.53 9.39 -4.64
CA MET A 106 -0.53 9.71 -5.60
C MET A 106 -1.34 10.95 -5.19
N SER A 107 -1.94 11.65 -6.17
CA SER A 107 -2.90 12.72 -5.86
C SER A 107 -4.25 12.14 -5.41
N ALA A 108 -4.91 12.83 -4.46
CA ALA A 108 -6.19 12.38 -3.88
C ALA A 108 -7.28 12.12 -4.92
N ASP A 109 -7.34 12.90 -5.99
CA ASP A 109 -8.32 12.82 -7.06
C ASP A 109 -7.93 11.85 -8.20
N GLY A 110 -6.80 11.15 -8.09
CA GLY A 110 -6.27 10.28 -9.14
C GLY A 110 -5.85 11.03 -10.41
N GLY A 111 -5.53 12.32 -10.30
CA GLY A 111 -5.08 13.20 -11.38
C GLY A 111 -6.22 13.86 -12.18
N LEU A 112 -7.46 13.82 -11.69
CA LEU A 112 -8.65 14.30 -12.40
C LEU A 112 -8.62 15.82 -12.69
N ALA A 113 -8.17 16.63 -11.72
CA ALA A 113 -8.06 18.08 -11.83
C ALA A 113 -6.79 18.51 -12.58
N ALA A 114 -5.70 17.75 -12.46
CA ALA A 114 -4.43 18.05 -13.11
C ALA A 114 -4.47 17.77 -14.63
N TYR A 115 -5.14 16.69 -15.03
CA TYR A 115 -5.05 16.17 -16.40
C TYR A 115 -6.41 16.22 -17.11
N SER A 116 -6.57 17.16 -18.04
CA SER A 116 -7.83 17.38 -18.76
C SER A 116 -8.27 16.20 -19.65
N GLY A 117 -7.38 15.27 -19.98
CA GLY A 117 -7.73 13.99 -20.62
C GLY A 117 -8.27 12.93 -19.66
N ASN A 118 -7.97 13.03 -18.36
CA ASN A 118 -8.61 12.22 -17.34
C ASN A 118 -10.07 12.70 -17.12
N LYS A 119 -11.00 11.75 -17.18
CA LYS A 119 -12.44 11.95 -16.90
C LYS A 119 -12.99 10.92 -15.90
N ALA A 120 -12.12 10.07 -15.35
CA ALA A 120 -12.50 8.97 -14.48
C ALA A 120 -12.03 9.22 -13.03
N GLY A 121 -10.79 9.66 -12.83
CA GLY A 121 -10.26 10.02 -11.52
C GLY A 121 -10.17 8.84 -10.54
N ALA A 122 -9.96 9.17 -9.26
CA ALA A 122 -9.87 8.18 -8.17
C ALA A 122 -11.08 7.24 -8.07
N GLN A 123 -12.27 7.67 -8.51
CA GLN A 123 -13.47 6.83 -8.60
C GLN A 123 -13.26 5.55 -9.43
N TYR A 124 -12.32 5.56 -10.38
CA TYR A 124 -11.95 4.41 -11.22
C TYR A 124 -10.48 4.00 -11.06
N GLY A 125 -9.84 4.36 -9.93
CA GLY A 125 -8.49 3.92 -9.61
C GLY A 125 -7.36 4.53 -10.47
N THR A 126 -7.57 5.72 -11.06
CA THR A 126 -6.53 6.36 -11.89
C THR A 126 -5.43 7.03 -11.08
N GLY A 127 -4.33 7.37 -11.74
CA GLY A 127 -3.25 8.21 -11.18
C GLY A 127 -2.19 7.45 -10.39
N TYR A 128 -2.11 6.12 -10.52
CA TYR A 128 -1.11 5.30 -9.85
C TYR A 128 0.32 5.66 -10.25
N CYS A 129 1.23 5.52 -9.29
CA CYS A 129 2.66 5.67 -9.41
C CYS A 129 3.33 4.91 -8.27
N ASP A 130 4.62 4.61 -8.42
CA ASP A 130 5.46 4.04 -7.37
C ASP A 130 6.95 4.29 -7.66
N SER A 131 7.84 3.70 -6.86
CA SER A 131 9.29 3.90 -6.99
C SER A 131 9.93 3.20 -8.20
N GLN A 132 9.25 2.22 -8.79
CA GLN A 132 9.72 1.50 -9.98
C GLN A 132 9.42 2.27 -11.27
N CYS A 133 8.76 3.43 -11.19
CA CYS A 133 8.35 4.26 -12.33
C CYS A 133 7.55 3.47 -13.40
N PRO A 134 6.52 2.69 -13.02
CA PRO A 134 5.85 1.68 -13.83
C PRO A 134 5.40 2.17 -15.20
N ARG A 135 5.80 1.41 -16.23
CA ARG A 135 5.55 1.69 -17.66
C ARG A 135 4.44 0.82 -18.25
N ASP A 136 3.88 -0.11 -17.46
CA ASP A 136 2.76 -0.98 -17.81
C ASP A 136 1.39 -0.32 -17.67
N LEU A 137 1.35 0.83 -16.97
CA LEU A 137 0.13 1.60 -16.79
C LEU A 137 -0.43 2.05 -18.14
N LYS A 138 -1.65 1.58 -18.41
CA LYS A 138 -2.36 1.80 -19.68
C LYS A 138 -2.70 3.28 -19.90
N PHE A 139 -2.88 4.04 -18.83
CA PHE A 139 -3.15 5.48 -18.86
C PHE A 139 -2.29 6.21 -17.82
N ILE A 140 -1.55 7.22 -18.26
CA ILE A 140 -0.73 8.11 -17.45
C ILE A 140 -1.10 9.54 -17.86
N ASN A 141 -1.21 10.48 -16.91
CA ASN A 141 -1.48 11.91 -17.16
C ASN A 141 -2.66 12.21 -18.10
N GLY A 142 -3.70 11.37 -18.10
CA GLY A 142 -4.87 11.53 -18.95
C GLY A 142 -4.66 11.18 -20.43
N VAL A 143 -3.56 10.51 -20.79
CA VAL A 143 -3.31 9.95 -22.13
C VAL A 143 -3.08 8.45 -22.06
N ALA A 144 -3.31 7.74 -23.16
CA ALA A 144 -3.04 6.30 -23.25
C ALA A 144 -1.57 6.02 -23.59
N ASN A 145 -0.95 5.08 -22.88
CA ASN A 145 0.47 4.77 -22.98
C ASN A 145 0.78 3.84 -24.18
N ILE A 146 0.41 4.25 -25.40
CA ILE A 146 0.46 3.37 -26.59
C ILE A 146 1.75 3.47 -27.40
N VAL A 147 2.58 4.48 -27.13
CA VAL A 147 3.83 4.73 -27.89
C VAL A 147 4.87 3.71 -27.45
N ASP A 148 5.52 3.08 -28.42
CA ASP A 148 6.51 2.02 -28.23
C ASP A 148 6.01 0.85 -27.34
N TRP A 149 4.70 0.57 -27.37
CA TRP A 149 4.10 -0.49 -26.58
C TRP A 149 4.65 -1.87 -26.96
N ASN A 150 5.27 -2.54 -25.99
CA ASN A 150 5.82 -3.87 -26.13
C ASN A 150 5.21 -4.83 -25.10
N ALA A 151 4.62 -5.94 -25.54
CA ALA A 151 4.07 -6.97 -24.66
C ALA A 151 5.15 -7.64 -23.80
N THR A 152 4.84 -7.89 -22.52
CA THR A 152 5.75 -8.50 -21.53
C THR A 152 5.18 -9.77 -20.89
N SER A 153 3.85 -9.87 -20.78
CA SER A 153 3.14 -11.09 -20.34
C SER A 153 1.86 -11.31 -21.15
N THR A 154 1.03 -12.30 -20.80
CA THR A 154 -0.27 -12.54 -21.42
C THR A 154 -1.24 -11.34 -21.28
N ASN A 155 -1.12 -10.59 -20.18
CA ASN A 155 -2.06 -9.53 -19.78
C ASN A 155 -1.41 -8.14 -19.65
N SER A 156 -0.09 -8.04 -19.89
CA SER A 156 0.70 -6.83 -19.68
C SER A 156 1.71 -6.57 -20.79
N GLY A 157 2.16 -5.33 -20.86
CA GLY A 157 3.19 -4.80 -21.74
C GLY A 157 3.69 -3.49 -21.15
N THR A 158 4.63 -2.82 -21.82
CA THR A 158 5.15 -1.51 -21.39
C THR A 158 5.16 -0.51 -22.52
N GLY A 159 4.67 0.70 -22.29
CA GLY A 159 4.75 1.84 -23.21
C GLY A 159 5.96 2.74 -22.91
N SER A 160 6.10 3.85 -23.65
CA SER A 160 7.22 4.77 -23.49
C SER A 160 7.14 5.65 -22.23
N LEU A 161 5.92 5.89 -21.71
CA LEU A 161 5.68 6.65 -20.48
C LEU A 161 5.79 5.73 -19.26
N GLY A 162 6.31 6.25 -18.15
CA GLY A 162 6.21 5.65 -16.82
C GLY A 162 5.71 6.65 -15.78
N SER A 163 5.29 6.17 -14.61
CA SER A 163 4.68 7.00 -13.55
C SER A 163 5.42 6.83 -12.21
N CYS A 164 6.33 7.75 -11.92
CA CYS A 164 7.18 7.73 -10.72
C CYS A 164 6.54 8.46 -9.54
N CYS A 165 6.70 7.96 -8.31
CA CYS A 165 6.57 8.76 -7.09
C CYS A 165 7.20 8.08 -5.87
N ASN A 166 7.34 8.81 -4.77
CA ASN A 166 7.84 8.26 -3.51
C ASN A 166 6.90 7.17 -2.99
N GLU A 167 7.49 6.11 -2.45
CA GLU A 167 6.79 4.90 -2.01
C GLU A 167 7.32 4.44 -0.65
N MET A 168 6.42 3.93 0.18
CA MET A 168 6.75 3.38 1.50
C MET A 168 6.02 2.06 1.69
N ASP A 169 6.76 0.98 1.49
CA ASP A 169 6.30 -0.38 1.67
C ASP A 169 6.21 -0.72 3.15
N ILE A 170 5.01 -0.53 3.70
CA ILE A 170 4.70 -0.92 5.07
C ILE A 170 4.85 -2.42 5.22
N TRP A 171 4.48 -3.18 4.18
CA TRP A 171 4.38 -4.61 4.25
C TRP A 171 4.44 -5.22 2.86
N GLU A 172 5.45 -6.04 2.62
CA GLU A 172 5.50 -6.97 1.50
C GLU A 172 5.78 -8.35 2.05
N ALA A 173 4.91 -9.31 1.82
CA ALA A 173 5.04 -10.60 2.48
C ALA A 173 4.27 -11.75 1.83
N ASN A 174 4.74 -12.94 2.15
CA ASN A 174 3.96 -14.17 2.14
C ASN A 174 4.10 -14.88 3.50
N SER A 175 3.71 -16.16 3.59
CA SER A 175 3.84 -16.93 4.83
C SER A 175 5.28 -17.27 5.21
N ILE A 176 6.26 -17.07 4.33
CA ILE A 176 7.67 -17.44 4.55
C ILE A 176 8.53 -16.23 4.91
N SER A 177 8.40 -15.12 4.18
CA SER A 177 9.19 -13.90 4.40
C SER A 177 8.33 -12.65 4.39
N ALA A 178 8.86 -11.60 5.02
CA ALA A 178 8.27 -10.26 5.03
C ALA A 178 9.36 -9.18 5.02
N ALA A 179 9.10 -8.09 4.32
CA ALA A 179 9.91 -6.88 4.26
C ALA A 179 9.07 -5.64 4.62
N TYR A 180 9.78 -4.56 4.96
CA TYR A 180 9.26 -3.20 4.92
C TYR A 180 10.35 -2.26 4.46
N THR A 181 10.03 -1.31 3.57
CA THR A 181 11.04 -0.65 2.73
C THR A 181 10.60 0.77 2.33
N PRO A 182 11.35 1.83 2.69
CA PRO A 182 11.15 3.17 2.13
C PRO A 182 11.91 3.33 0.82
N HIS A 183 11.23 3.90 -0.18
CA HIS A 183 11.74 4.18 -1.52
C HIS A 183 11.60 5.69 -1.85
N PRO A 184 12.64 6.50 -1.58
CA PRO A 184 12.64 7.92 -1.89
C PRO A 184 12.88 8.20 -3.38
N CYS A 185 12.38 9.35 -3.84
CA CYS A 185 12.60 9.88 -5.18
C CYS A 185 13.04 11.35 -5.13
N THR A 186 13.80 11.77 -6.13
CA THR A 186 14.18 13.19 -6.32
C THR A 186 13.04 14.06 -6.87
N VAL A 187 11.86 13.49 -7.07
CA VAL A 187 10.63 14.15 -7.54
C VAL A 187 9.59 14.22 -6.41
N THR A 188 8.58 15.07 -6.58
CA THR A 188 7.52 15.31 -5.58
C THR A 188 6.17 14.93 -6.17
N GLY A 189 5.48 13.97 -5.54
CA GLY A 189 4.23 13.41 -6.03
C GLY A 189 4.39 12.65 -7.35
N GLN A 190 3.26 12.20 -7.89
CA GLN A 190 3.21 11.56 -9.20
C GLN A 190 3.87 12.43 -10.29
N THR A 191 4.85 11.85 -10.97
CA THR A 191 5.63 12.47 -12.03
C THR A 191 5.79 11.50 -13.20
N GLU A 192 5.42 11.93 -14.40
CA GLU A 192 5.65 11.14 -15.62
C GLU A 192 7.13 11.16 -16.01
N CYS A 193 7.62 10.00 -16.45
CA CYS A 193 8.98 9.82 -16.93
C CYS A 193 8.99 9.21 -18.35
N THR A 194 10.13 9.32 -19.02
CA THR A 194 10.47 8.53 -20.22
C THR A 194 11.95 8.12 -20.15
N GLY A 195 12.30 7.01 -20.81
CA GLY A 195 13.69 6.56 -20.97
C GLY A 195 14.46 6.45 -19.65
N ALA A 196 15.60 7.13 -19.55
CA ALA A 196 16.50 7.07 -18.40
C ALA A 196 15.83 7.49 -17.08
N ALA A 197 14.89 8.44 -17.12
CA ALA A 197 14.16 8.90 -15.93
C ALA A 197 13.26 7.80 -15.33
N CYS A 198 12.85 6.81 -16.13
CA CYS A 198 12.15 5.61 -15.67
C CYS A 198 13.09 4.42 -15.36
N GLY A 199 14.39 4.65 -15.16
CA GLY A 199 15.34 3.56 -14.90
C GLY A 199 15.66 2.69 -16.12
N SER A 200 15.62 3.23 -17.35
CA SER A 200 15.97 2.48 -18.57
C SER A 200 17.10 3.18 -19.36
N PRO A 201 18.27 2.54 -19.58
CA PRO A 201 18.51 1.08 -19.53
C PRO A 201 19.02 0.54 -18.18
N SER A 202 19.12 1.36 -17.13
CA SER A 202 19.60 0.93 -15.81
C SER A 202 18.64 1.39 -14.73
N ARG A 203 18.16 0.50 -13.85
CA ARG A 203 17.20 0.83 -12.78
C ARG A 203 17.64 2.05 -11.96
N TYR A 204 18.93 2.14 -11.65
CA TYR A 204 19.53 3.24 -10.89
C TYR A 204 19.69 4.58 -11.65
N SER A 205 19.38 4.66 -12.96
CA SER A 205 19.36 5.95 -13.67
C SER A 205 18.07 6.73 -13.46
N GLY A 206 17.06 6.12 -12.82
CA GLY A 206 15.76 6.72 -12.57
C GLY A 206 15.77 7.85 -11.55
N VAL A 207 14.64 8.54 -11.47
CA VAL A 207 14.39 9.60 -10.46
C VAL A 207 14.02 9.04 -9.08
N CYS A 208 13.73 7.74 -8.99
CA CYS A 208 13.36 7.02 -7.77
C CYS A 208 14.41 5.94 -7.45
N ASP A 209 14.51 5.57 -6.17
CA ASP A 209 15.29 4.43 -5.71
C ASP A 209 14.50 3.13 -5.93
N PRO A 210 14.92 2.25 -6.85
CA PRO A 210 14.18 1.04 -7.16
C PRO A 210 14.44 -0.10 -6.15
N ASP A 211 15.43 0.03 -5.26
CA ASP A 211 15.84 -1.02 -4.33
C ASP A 211 15.41 -0.74 -2.87
N GLY A 212 15.31 0.54 -2.50
CA GLY A 212 14.88 0.98 -1.18
C GLY A 212 15.90 0.68 -0.06
N CYS A 213 15.54 0.99 1.18
CA CYS A 213 16.29 0.56 2.37
C CYS A 213 15.54 -0.55 3.14
N ASP A 214 15.67 -1.79 2.69
CA ASP A 214 14.84 -2.90 3.16
C ASP A 214 15.22 -3.41 4.56
N PHE A 215 14.18 -3.78 5.33
CA PHE A 215 14.32 -4.61 6.51
C PHE A 215 13.47 -5.88 6.38
N ASN A 216 14.11 -6.98 5.97
CA ASN A 216 13.59 -8.34 6.08
C ASN A 216 14.34 -9.07 7.20
N SER A 217 13.63 -9.60 8.21
CA SER A 217 14.23 -10.25 9.39
C SER A 217 15.15 -11.42 9.06
N TYR A 218 14.81 -12.21 8.04
CA TYR A 218 15.62 -13.34 7.57
C TYR A 218 16.88 -12.82 6.86
N ARG A 219 16.74 -11.81 6.00
CA ARG A 219 17.88 -11.15 5.31
C ARG A 219 18.84 -10.47 6.27
N MET A 220 18.33 -9.92 7.38
CA MET A 220 19.12 -9.40 8.50
C MET A 220 19.65 -10.50 9.45
N GLY A 221 19.52 -11.77 9.06
CA GLY A 221 20.16 -12.94 9.68
C GLY A 221 19.36 -13.64 10.78
N ASN A 222 18.17 -13.14 11.15
CA ASN A 222 17.32 -13.80 12.14
C ASN A 222 16.28 -14.71 11.46
N THR A 223 16.75 -15.91 11.10
CA THR A 223 15.95 -16.94 10.41
C THR A 223 14.89 -17.62 11.29
N GLY A 224 14.84 -17.32 12.60
CA GLY A 224 13.86 -17.87 13.56
C GLY A 224 12.73 -16.90 13.93
N PHE A 225 12.65 -15.74 13.27
CA PHE A 225 11.73 -14.67 13.67
C PHE A 225 10.36 -14.76 13.01
N TYR A 226 10.29 -14.74 11.67
CA TYR A 226 9.04 -14.66 10.91
C TYR A 226 8.87 -15.90 10.02
N GLY A 227 7.74 -16.58 10.12
CA GLY A 227 7.42 -17.77 9.32
C GLY A 227 6.49 -18.77 10.03
N PRO A 228 6.21 -19.94 9.43
CA PRO A 228 5.20 -20.85 9.96
C PRO A 228 5.65 -21.46 11.30
N GLY A 229 4.93 -21.15 12.39
CA GLY A 229 5.27 -21.59 13.74
C GLY A 229 6.50 -20.91 14.37
N LEU A 230 6.99 -19.80 13.80
CA LEU A 230 8.12 -19.03 14.33
C LEU A 230 7.67 -17.96 15.36
N THR A 231 8.54 -17.01 15.69
CA THR A 231 8.26 -15.98 16.73
C THR A 231 7.04 -15.12 16.38
N VAL A 232 6.93 -14.72 15.11
CA VAL A 232 5.70 -14.26 14.46
C VAL A 232 5.22 -15.43 13.60
N ASP A 233 4.17 -16.11 14.07
CA ASP A 233 3.68 -17.36 13.51
C ASP A 233 2.70 -17.08 12.36
N THR A 234 3.16 -17.25 11.13
CA THR A 234 2.37 -16.96 9.92
C THR A 234 1.24 -17.95 9.64
N THR A 235 1.08 -19.01 10.46
CA THR A 235 -0.07 -19.92 10.36
C THR A 235 -1.37 -19.34 10.91
N LYS A 236 -1.33 -18.13 11.48
CA LYS A 236 -2.45 -17.43 12.11
C LYS A 236 -2.38 -15.93 11.80
N PRO A 237 -3.51 -15.20 11.90
CA PRO A 237 -3.48 -13.75 11.83
C PRO A 237 -2.58 -13.10 12.91
N PHE A 238 -2.04 -11.92 12.61
CA PHE A 238 -1.30 -11.09 13.55
C PHE A 238 -1.44 -9.60 13.20
N THR A 239 -1.24 -8.74 14.20
CA THR A 239 -1.15 -7.29 14.02
C THR A 239 0.26 -6.90 13.59
N VAL A 240 0.37 -6.04 12.57
CA VAL A 240 1.59 -5.33 12.18
C VAL A 240 1.45 -3.87 12.59
N VAL A 241 2.46 -3.31 13.27
CA VAL A 241 2.53 -1.90 13.66
C VAL A 241 3.77 -1.27 13.06
N THR A 242 3.62 -0.12 12.40
CA THR A 242 4.73 0.65 11.82
C THR A 242 4.69 2.08 12.33
N GLN A 243 5.77 2.52 12.99
CA GLN A 243 5.87 3.82 13.65
C GLN A 243 6.89 4.70 12.95
N PHE A 244 6.50 5.93 12.63
CA PHE A 244 7.32 6.88 11.87
C PHE A 244 7.86 7.95 12.80
N ILE A 245 9.00 7.67 13.41
CA ILE A 245 9.60 8.53 14.44
C ILE A 245 10.25 9.73 13.74
N THR A 246 9.96 10.94 14.22
CA THR A 246 10.61 12.17 13.76
C THR A 246 11.68 12.64 14.75
N SER A 247 12.63 13.45 14.29
CA SER A 247 13.79 13.91 15.07
C SER A 247 13.43 14.73 16.31
N ASP A 248 12.25 15.37 16.34
CA ASP A 248 11.75 16.20 17.44
C ASP A 248 10.46 15.66 18.10
N ASN A 249 9.97 14.48 17.67
CA ASN A 249 8.68 13.90 18.05
C ASN A 249 7.46 14.80 17.73
N THR A 250 7.52 15.56 16.64
CA THR A 250 6.39 16.31 16.07
C THR A 250 6.04 15.79 14.67
N SER A 251 4.81 16.02 14.20
CA SER A 251 4.39 15.67 12.83
C SER A 251 4.98 16.56 11.73
N THR A 252 5.93 17.44 12.09
CA THR A 252 6.65 18.35 11.19
C THR A 252 8.17 18.16 11.21
N GLY A 253 8.69 17.35 12.13
CA GLY A 253 10.11 17.03 12.19
C GLY A 253 10.55 16.07 11.08
N THR A 254 11.84 16.07 10.77
CA THR A 254 12.44 15.13 9.81
C THR A 254 12.26 13.69 10.29
N LEU A 255 11.85 12.78 9.40
CA LEU A 255 11.79 11.34 9.70
C LEU A 255 13.19 10.83 10.09
N SER A 256 13.28 10.21 11.28
CA SER A 256 14.54 9.75 11.87
C SER A 256 14.63 8.24 11.99
N ALA A 257 13.49 7.55 12.18
CA ALA A 257 13.44 6.10 12.20
C ALA A 257 12.06 5.55 11.78
N ILE A 258 12.06 4.39 11.13
CA ILE A 258 10.86 3.57 10.90
C ILE A 258 10.97 2.32 11.76
N ARG A 259 10.11 2.21 12.78
CA ARG A 259 10.10 1.09 13.73
C ARG A 259 8.96 0.12 13.43
N ARG A 260 9.23 -1.17 13.64
CA ARG A 260 8.28 -2.26 13.48
C ARG A 260 7.99 -2.93 14.82
N LEU A 261 6.73 -3.25 15.07
CA LEU A 261 6.27 -4.14 16.13
C LEU A 261 5.23 -5.11 15.55
N TYR A 262 5.05 -6.23 16.22
CA TYR A 262 3.95 -7.15 15.94
C TYR A 262 3.14 -7.38 17.23
N VAL A 263 1.86 -7.69 17.09
CA VAL A 263 1.06 -8.25 18.20
C VAL A 263 0.43 -9.54 17.74
N GLN A 264 0.69 -10.63 18.46
CA GLN A 264 0.08 -11.91 18.19
C GLN A 264 -0.32 -12.59 19.50
N ASN A 265 -1.51 -13.18 19.55
CA ASN A 265 -2.06 -13.83 20.75
C ASN A 265 -2.04 -12.93 22.01
N GLY A 266 -2.17 -11.61 21.85
CA GLY A 266 -2.12 -10.62 22.94
C GLY A 266 -0.72 -10.31 23.48
N VAL A 267 0.35 -10.79 22.83
CA VAL A 267 1.75 -10.52 23.17
C VAL A 267 2.33 -9.51 22.19
N VAL A 268 2.98 -8.45 22.71
CA VAL A 268 3.74 -7.50 21.90
C VAL A 268 5.14 -8.07 21.63
N ILE A 269 5.48 -8.17 20.35
CA ILE A 269 6.74 -8.69 19.82
C ILE A 269 7.48 -7.51 19.19
N GLN A 270 8.68 -7.20 19.68
CA GLN A 270 9.56 -6.22 19.02
C GLN A 270 10.08 -6.82 17.71
N ASN A 271 10.40 -5.97 16.72
CA ASN A 271 11.11 -6.45 15.54
C ASN A 271 12.45 -7.11 15.90
N SER A 272 12.88 -8.08 15.09
CA SER A 272 14.14 -8.78 15.25
C SER A 272 15.33 -7.82 15.19
N GLU A 273 16.32 -7.98 16.07
CA GLU A 273 17.63 -7.37 15.89
C GLU A 273 18.34 -7.96 14.66
N SER A 274 19.04 -7.11 13.90
CA SER A 274 20.01 -7.55 12.90
C SER A 274 21.16 -8.31 13.56
N THR A 275 21.55 -9.43 12.95
CA THR A 275 22.74 -10.22 13.33
C THR A 275 23.86 -10.13 12.28
N VAL A 276 23.68 -9.32 11.23
CA VAL A 276 24.69 -9.10 10.19
C VAL A 276 25.86 -8.28 10.77
N SER A 277 27.09 -8.77 10.55
CA SER A 277 28.30 -8.07 11.00
C SER A 277 28.39 -6.66 10.41
N GLY A 278 28.42 -5.64 11.27
CA GLY A 278 28.47 -4.23 10.87
C GLY A 278 27.11 -3.54 10.76
N VAL A 279 25.99 -4.28 10.83
CA VAL A 279 24.63 -3.72 10.75
C VAL A 279 23.89 -4.07 12.04
N SER A 280 23.57 -3.08 12.86
CA SER A 280 22.97 -3.26 14.19
C SER A 280 21.60 -2.59 14.32
N GLY A 281 20.75 -3.12 15.20
CA GLY A 281 19.42 -2.58 15.50
C GLY A 281 18.28 -3.34 14.81
N ASN A 282 17.06 -2.96 15.16
CA ASN A 282 15.81 -3.56 14.68
C ASN A 282 14.85 -2.53 14.01
N SER A 283 15.39 -1.41 13.53
CA SER A 283 14.61 -0.35 12.89
C SER A 283 15.40 0.31 11.78
N ILE A 284 14.68 0.81 10.77
CA ILE A 284 15.29 1.52 9.65
C ILE A 284 15.64 2.93 10.13
N THR A 285 16.91 3.29 10.00
CA THR A 285 17.50 4.60 10.27
C THR A 285 18.51 4.87 9.16
N GLN A 286 18.93 6.13 8.92
CA GLN A 286 19.92 6.42 7.88
C GLN A 286 21.21 5.59 8.10
N ALA A 287 21.71 5.55 9.34
CA ALA A 287 22.88 4.75 9.70
C ALA A 287 22.70 3.24 9.52
N PHE A 288 21.47 2.72 9.66
CA PHE A 288 21.15 1.32 9.30
C PHE A 288 21.25 1.12 7.78
N CYS A 289 20.66 2.03 6.98
CA CYS A 289 20.69 1.94 5.51
C CYS A 289 22.12 1.97 4.96
N ASP A 290 22.93 2.94 5.40
CA ASP A 290 24.32 3.09 4.94
C ASP A 290 25.15 1.86 5.30
N ALA A 291 24.96 1.31 6.51
CA ALA A 291 25.63 0.09 6.95
C ALA A 291 25.15 -1.15 6.20
N GLN A 292 23.84 -1.27 5.95
CA GLN A 292 23.20 -2.40 5.27
C GLN A 292 23.67 -2.51 3.81
N LYS A 293 23.58 -1.41 3.04
CA LYS A 293 24.04 -1.37 1.65
C LYS A 293 25.55 -1.66 1.56
N THR A 294 26.34 -1.10 2.48
CA THR A 294 27.79 -1.39 2.57
C THR A 294 28.09 -2.86 2.90
N ALA A 295 27.37 -3.47 3.83
CA ALA A 295 27.60 -4.85 4.27
C ALA A 295 27.15 -5.90 3.24
N PHE A 296 26.13 -5.59 2.44
CA PHE A 296 25.61 -6.46 1.38
C PHE A 296 26.32 -6.22 0.02
N GLY A 297 26.96 -5.06 -0.15
CA GLY A 297 27.56 -4.66 -1.44
C GLY A 297 26.55 -4.15 -2.45
N ASP A 298 25.34 -3.80 -2.00
CA ASP A 298 24.27 -3.25 -2.83
C ASP A 298 24.53 -1.78 -3.17
N THR A 299 23.96 -1.28 -4.27
CA THR A 299 24.04 0.16 -4.60
C THR A 299 23.19 0.94 -3.61
N ASN A 300 23.78 1.90 -2.89
CA ASN A 300 23.06 2.77 -1.96
C ASN A 300 22.33 3.91 -2.71
N ASP A 301 21.42 3.55 -3.63
CA ASP A 301 20.66 4.55 -4.40
C ASP A 301 19.68 5.31 -3.49
N PHE A 302 19.20 4.68 -2.41
CA PHE A 302 18.46 5.27 -1.30
C PHE A 302 19.07 6.60 -0.83
N ASP A 303 20.36 6.62 -0.49
CA ASP A 303 21.05 7.85 -0.07
C ASP A 303 21.18 8.87 -1.23
N THR A 304 21.38 8.41 -2.49
CA THR A 304 21.45 9.33 -3.64
C THR A 304 20.14 10.05 -3.92
N LYS A 305 18.98 9.45 -3.61
CA LYS A 305 17.67 10.11 -3.71
C LYS A 305 17.25 10.85 -2.42
N GLY A 306 18.14 10.96 -1.42
CA GLY A 306 17.93 11.74 -0.20
C GLY A 306 17.41 10.96 1.02
N GLY A 307 17.39 9.62 0.94
CA GLY A 307 17.21 8.70 2.05
C GLY A 307 15.94 8.93 2.89
N LEU A 308 16.05 8.73 4.20
CA LEU A 308 14.92 8.89 5.12
C LEU A 308 14.40 10.33 5.17
N ALA A 309 15.23 11.34 4.89
CA ALA A 309 14.79 12.72 4.87
C ALA A 309 13.79 12.96 3.71
N ALA A 310 14.15 12.56 2.49
CA ALA A 310 13.28 12.67 1.32
C ALA A 310 11.98 11.84 1.48
N MET A 311 12.09 10.61 1.99
CA MET A 311 10.93 9.79 2.33
C MET A 311 10.01 10.51 3.33
N GLY A 312 10.60 11.11 4.37
CA GLY A 312 9.87 11.88 5.37
C GLY A 312 9.12 13.08 4.79
N GLU A 313 9.69 13.78 3.82
CA GLU A 313 9.02 14.88 3.13
C GLU A 313 7.76 14.41 2.38
N ALA A 314 7.84 13.30 1.64
CA ALA A 314 6.69 12.71 0.95
C ALA A 314 5.58 12.30 1.93
N LEU A 315 5.94 11.59 3.01
CA LEU A 315 5.00 11.22 4.07
C LEU A 315 4.38 12.46 4.78
N GLY A 316 5.10 13.58 4.85
CA GLY A 316 4.57 14.85 5.37
C GLY A 316 3.59 15.55 4.41
N ARG A 317 3.86 15.50 3.10
CA ARG A 317 2.97 16.03 2.06
C ARG A 317 1.67 15.23 1.99
N GLY A 318 1.75 13.91 2.05
CA GLY A 318 0.62 13.00 2.22
C GLY A 318 0.57 11.93 1.13
N VAL A 319 0.10 10.74 1.49
CA VAL A 319 0.20 9.52 0.68
C VAL A 319 -1.09 8.70 0.69
N VAL A 320 -1.35 7.97 -0.40
CA VAL A 320 -2.50 7.07 -0.59
C VAL A 320 -2.14 5.66 -0.11
N LEU A 321 -3.03 5.03 0.66
CA LEU A 321 -2.90 3.63 1.04
C LEU A 321 -3.26 2.71 -0.13
N VAL A 322 -2.36 1.79 -0.45
CA VAL A 322 -2.50 0.75 -1.46
C VAL A 322 -2.51 -0.63 -0.80
N LEU A 323 -3.37 -1.53 -1.26
CA LEU A 323 -3.43 -2.93 -0.84
C LEU A 323 -3.50 -3.82 -2.09
N SER A 324 -2.63 -4.82 -2.18
CA SER A 324 -2.52 -5.68 -3.35
C SER A 324 -2.20 -7.14 -3.02
N LEU A 325 -2.34 -7.98 -4.03
CA LEU A 325 -1.84 -9.35 -4.09
C LEU A 325 -1.38 -9.62 -5.53
N TRP A 326 -0.13 -10.07 -5.69
CA TRP A 326 0.50 -10.27 -6.99
C TRP A 326 1.60 -11.33 -6.96
N ASP A 327 1.97 -11.82 -8.15
CA ASP A 327 3.11 -12.66 -8.44
C ASP A 327 4.10 -11.94 -9.39
N ASP A 328 5.37 -12.30 -9.33
CA ASP A 328 6.46 -11.51 -9.91
C ASP A 328 6.99 -12.14 -11.21
N TYR A 329 6.71 -11.49 -12.33
CA TYR A 329 7.15 -11.90 -13.67
C TYR A 329 8.62 -11.58 -13.98
N ASP A 330 9.28 -10.70 -13.22
CA ASP A 330 10.65 -10.23 -13.50
C ASP A 330 11.70 -10.98 -12.67
N ALA A 331 11.42 -11.27 -11.40
CA ALA A 331 12.36 -11.89 -10.46
C ALA A 331 11.77 -13.02 -9.59
N TYR A 332 10.56 -13.51 -9.92
CA TYR A 332 9.90 -14.67 -9.31
C TYR A 332 9.78 -14.58 -7.77
N MET A 333 9.68 -13.38 -7.21
CA MET A 333 9.60 -13.07 -5.78
C MET A 333 10.84 -13.49 -4.97
N LEU A 334 11.90 -13.98 -5.64
CA LEU A 334 13.06 -14.57 -4.97
C LEU A 334 13.85 -13.54 -4.16
N TRP A 335 13.72 -12.26 -4.51
CA TRP A 335 14.28 -11.13 -3.77
C TRP A 335 13.67 -10.98 -2.36
N LEU A 336 12.43 -11.45 -2.15
CA LEU A 336 11.70 -11.43 -0.88
C LEU A 336 11.88 -12.73 -0.08
N ASP A 337 11.75 -13.90 -0.72
CA ASP A 337 11.51 -15.17 0.00
C ASP A 337 12.51 -16.32 -0.23
N SER A 338 13.52 -16.13 -1.08
CA SER A 338 14.50 -17.14 -1.51
C SER A 338 15.94 -16.61 -1.37
N ASP A 339 16.92 -17.33 -1.91
CA ASP A 339 18.25 -16.79 -2.23
C ASP A 339 18.20 -15.95 -3.53
N TYR A 340 18.71 -14.72 -3.48
CA TYR A 340 18.80 -13.82 -4.64
C TYR A 340 20.06 -12.93 -4.56
N PRO A 341 20.76 -12.67 -5.69
CA PRO A 341 20.51 -13.20 -7.03
C PRO A 341 20.76 -14.71 -7.12
N VAL A 342 20.05 -15.38 -8.05
CA VAL A 342 20.15 -16.83 -8.25
C VAL A 342 21.58 -17.24 -8.59
N GLY A 343 22.09 -18.28 -7.92
CA GLY A 343 23.48 -18.73 -8.04
C GLY A 343 24.47 -18.01 -7.12
N GLY A 344 24.03 -16.99 -6.39
CA GLY A 344 24.77 -16.43 -5.26
C GLY A 344 24.97 -17.46 -4.13
N ASN A 345 25.97 -17.25 -3.28
CA ASN A 345 26.19 -18.06 -2.10
C ASN A 345 25.25 -17.60 -0.96
N PRO A 346 24.33 -18.45 -0.45
CA PRO A 346 23.41 -18.08 0.63
C PRO A 346 24.09 -17.61 1.93
N ALA A 347 25.35 -18.02 2.15
CA ALA A 347 26.14 -17.59 3.31
C ALA A 347 26.76 -16.18 3.15
N THR A 348 26.66 -15.55 1.98
CA THR A 348 27.03 -14.14 1.79
C THR A 348 25.92 -13.25 2.37
N PRO A 349 26.24 -12.28 3.26
CA PRO A 349 25.25 -11.36 3.81
C PRO A 349 24.39 -10.71 2.73
N GLY A 350 23.07 -10.69 2.95
CA GLY A 350 22.10 -10.10 2.03
C GLY A 350 21.64 -11.00 0.87
N ILE A 351 22.24 -12.18 0.66
CA ILE A 351 21.81 -13.10 -0.42
C ILE A 351 20.59 -13.94 -0.04
N ALA A 352 20.54 -14.51 1.17
CA ALA A 352 19.39 -15.31 1.60
C ALA A 352 18.29 -14.42 2.22
N ARG A 353 17.06 -14.46 1.70
CA ARG A 353 15.92 -13.64 2.17
C ARG A 353 14.73 -14.45 2.69
N GLY A 354 14.75 -15.77 2.52
CA GLY A 354 13.80 -16.70 3.11
C GLY A 354 14.21 -18.15 2.90
N THR A 355 13.23 -19.07 2.95
CA THR A 355 13.46 -20.52 2.80
C THR A 355 12.87 -21.13 1.52
N CYS A 356 12.31 -20.30 0.64
CA CYS A 356 11.81 -20.74 -0.66
C CYS A 356 12.96 -21.18 -1.57
N ALA A 357 12.67 -22.10 -2.49
CA ALA A 357 13.68 -22.60 -3.41
C ALA A 357 13.91 -21.57 -4.53
N THR A 358 15.14 -21.48 -5.05
CA THR A 358 15.50 -20.65 -6.23
C THR A 358 14.81 -21.05 -7.56
N THR A 359 13.83 -21.96 -7.49
CA THR A 359 12.99 -22.46 -8.58
C THR A 359 11.49 -22.30 -8.32
N SER A 360 11.08 -21.73 -7.17
CA SER A 360 9.70 -21.31 -6.93
C SER A 360 9.37 -19.98 -7.62
N GLY A 361 8.13 -19.52 -7.51
CA GLY A 361 7.72 -18.18 -7.92
C GLY A 361 7.58 -17.93 -9.42
N ILE A 362 7.80 -18.95 -10.25
CA ILE A 362 7.53 -18.89 -11.69
C ILE A 362 6.01 -18.64 -11.87
N PRO A 363 5.57 -17.52 -12.46
CA PRO A 363 4.15 -17.12 -12.52
C PRO A 363 3.22 -18.23 -12.99
N ALA A 364 3.50 -18.81 -14.16
CA ALA A 364 2.69 -19.88 -14.74
C ALA A 364 2.59 -21.15 -13.86
N THR A 365 3.53 -21.36 -12.93
CA THR A 365 3.43 -22.43 -11.91
C THR A 365 2.50 -21.98 -10.79
N VAL A 366 2.78 -20.83 -10.17
CA VAL A 366 2.03 -20.31 -9.01
C VAL A 366 0.56 -20.02 -9.36
N GLU A 367 0.28 -19.40 -10.52
CA GLU A 367 -1.07 -19.19 -11.07
C GLU A 367 -1.87 -20.50 -11.22
N SER A 368 -1.19 -21.64 -11.41
CA SER A 368 -1.83 -22.94 -11.66
C SER A 368 -1.91 -23.85 -10.42
N GLU A 369 -0.89 -23.85 -9.57
CA GLU A 369 -0.79 -24.70 -8.38
C GLU A 369 -1.41 -24.03 -7.14
N ASP A 370 -1.25 -22.71 -7.03
CA ASP A 370 -1.67 -21.90 -5.88
C ASP A 370 -2.82 -20.93 -6.21
N ALA A 371 -3.60 -21.21 -7.25
CA ALA A 371 -4.72 -20.39 -7.73
C ALA A 371 -5.70 -19.93 -6.62
N SER A 372 -5.90 -20.76 -5.58
CA SER A 372 -6.78 -20.47 -4.44
C SER A 372 -6.10 -19.72 -3.28
N ALA A 373 -4.85 -19.27 -3.44
CA ALA A 373 -4.16 -18.42 -2.49
C ALA A 373 -4.90 -17.09 -2.28
N TYR A 374 -4.76 -16.53 -1.09
CA TYR A 374 -5.37 -15.25 -0.76
C TYR A 374 -4.67 -14.56 0.41
N VAL A 375 -4.82 -13.24 0.48
CA VAL A 375 -4.47 -12.42 1.65
C VAL A 375 -5.72 -11.83 2.26
N THR A 376 -5.73 -11.63 3.57
CA THR A 376 -6.76 -10.83 4.24
C THR A 376 -6.11 -9.73 5.07
N TYR A 377 -6.46 -8.48 4.78
CA TYR A 377 -6.14 -7.30 5.58
C TYR A 377 -7.36 -6.91 6.41
N SER A 378 -7.17 -6.39 7.61
CA SER A 378 -8.26 -5.99 8.49
C SER A 378 -7.81 -5.01 9.57
N ASN A 379 -8.76 -4.47 10.34
CA ASN A 379 -8.48 -3.75 11.59
C ASN A 379 -7.49 -2.59 11.44
N ILE A 380 -7.55 -1.87 10.31
CA ILE A 380 -6.69 -0.73 9.99
C ILE A 380 -6.93 0.39 11.02
N LYS A 381 -5.83 0.86 11.62
CA LYS A 381 -5.80 1.91 12.62
C LYS A 381 -4.66 2.88 12.31
N PHE A 382 -4.92 4.15 12.56
CA PHE A 382 -3.96 5.22 12.35
C PHE A 382 -4.09 6.25 13.48
N GLY A 383 -2.98 6.63 14.11
CA GLY A 383 -3.00 7.56 15.24
C GLY A 383 -1.63 7.75 15.89
N PRO A 384 -1.55 8.45 17.03
CA PRO A 384 -0.30 8.72 17.72
C PRO A 384 0.45 7.43 18.09
N ILE A 385 1.77 7.49 18.12
CA ILE A 385 2.66 6.38 18.48
C ILE A 385 2.25 5.77 19.84
N GLY A 386 1.96 4.47 19.87
CA GLY A 386 1.50 3.73 21.05
C GLY A 386 0.00 3.79 21.33
N SER A 387 -0.84 4.21 20.39
CA SER A 387 -2.30 4.32 20.57
C SER A 387 -3.13 3.23 19.87
N THR A 388 -2.56 2.53 18.89
CA THR A 388 -3.28 1.63 17.98
C THR A 388 -3.24 0.16 18.38
N TYR A 389 -2.35 -0.22 19.31
CA TYR A 389 -2.15 -1.61 19.73
C TYR A 389 -2.17 -1.75 21.26
N SER A 390 -2.36 -2.97 21.73
CA SER A 390 -2.26 -3.33 23.15
C SER A 390 -1.79 -4.78 23.29
N GLY A 391 -1.18 -5.10 24.43
CA GLY A 391 -0.74 -6.46 24.73
C GLY A 391 0.24 -6.50 25.88
N THR A 392 0.60 -7.71 26.30
CA THR A 392 1.68 -7.93 27.27
C THR A 392 3.03 -7.90 26.56
N SER A 393 3.97 -7.09 27.05
CA SER A 393 5.34 -7.09 26.51
C SER A 393 6.01 -8.43 26.81
N SER A 394 6.50 -9.13 25.79
CA SER A 394 7.33 -10.32 26.01
C SER A 394 8.65 -9.91 26.67
N ALA A 395 8.85 -10.33 27.92
CA ALA A 395 10.12 -10.15 28.61
C ALA A 395 11.15 -11.10 27.99
N SER A 396 12.06 -10.56 27.16
CA SER A 396 13.16 -11.31 26.57
C SER A 396 13.99 -11.96 27.68
N THR A 397 13.78 -13.26 27.87
CA THR A 397 14.47 -14.06 28.87
C THR A 397 15.78 -14.54 28.28
N THR A 398 16.78 -13.64 28.24
CA THR A 398 18.17 -14.02 27.96
C THR A 398 18.60 -15.06 28.99
N ALA A 399 18.59 -16.33 28.58
CA ALA A 399 18.90 -17.46 29.42
C ALA A 399 20.42 -17.57 29.66
N THR A 400 20.96 -16.64 30.45
CA THR A 400 22.37 -16.65 30.86
C THR A 400 22.58 -17.79 31.85
N SER A 401 22.99 -18.95 31.35
CA SER A 401 23.33 -20.12 32.16
C SER A 401 24.49 -19.81 33.11
N THR A 402 24.17 -19.48 34.35
CA THR A 402 25.15 -19.24 35.42
C THR A 402 25.04 -20.36 36.46
N THR A 403 26.05 -21.22 36.48
CA THR A 403 26.12 -22.39 37.36
C THR A 403 26.23 -21.95 38.82
N ALA A 404 25.12 -22.01 39.56
CA ALA A 404 25.06 -21.62 40.96
C ALA A 404 25.84 -22.62 41.85
N LYS A 405 27.03 -22.22 42.30
CA LYS A 405 27.80 -22.94 43.33
C LYS A 405 27.27 -22.56 44.71
N THR A 406 26.67 -23.52 45.40
CA THR A 406 26.08 -23.31 46.73
C THR A 406 27.17 -23.08 47.79
N THR A 407 27.10 -21.97 48.52
CA THR A 407 27.85 -21.79 49.78
C THR A 407 26.96 -21.09 50.80
N SER A 408 26.76 -21.73 51.95
CA SER A 408 25.92 -21.28 53.05
C SER A 408 26.70 -20.42 54.05
N SER A 409 26.16 -19.25 54.41
CA SER A 409 26.61 -18.48 55.57
C SER A 409 25.43 -17.75 56.23
N THR A 410 25.50 -17.62 57.56
CA THR A 410 24.34 -17.36 58.42
C THR A 410 24.30 -15.92 58.94
N ALA A 411 23.10 -15.32 58.93
CA ALA A 411 22.63 -14.18 59.74
C ALA A 411 23.39 -12.84 59.75
N LYS A 412 22.65 -11.74 59.58
CA LYS A 412 22.27 -10.85 60.71
C LYS A 412 21.12 -9.90 60.36
N THR A 413 20.17 -9.74 61.27
CA THR A 413 19.06 -8.79 61.16
C THR A 413 19.51 -7.36 61.48
N THR A 414 19.19 -6.41 60.61
CA THR A 414 19.29 -4.97 60.91
C THR A 414 18.04 -4.26 60.38
N THR A 415 17.24 -3.70 61.27
CA THR A 415 16.11 -2.83 60.95
C THR A 415 16.59 -1.43 60.61
N THR A 416 16.17 -0.90 59.46
CA THR A 416 16.29 0.53 59.14
C THR A 416 14.99 1.02 58.51
N SER A 417 14.41 2.07 59.09
CA SER A 417 13.17 2.69 58.63
C SER A 417 13.46 3.90 57.74
N THR A 418 12.86 3.94 56.54
CA THR A 418 12.81 5.14 55.68
C THR A 418 11.42 5.29 55.08
N THR A 419 10.93 6.52 55.07
CA THR A 419 9.56 6.91 54.71
C THR A 419 9.50 7.70 53.41
N THR A 420 8.36 7.58 52.70
CA THR A 420 7.92 8.41 51.54
C THR A 420 8.78 8.34 50.26
N SER A 421 8.23 8.47 49.06
CA SER A 421 6.92 9.02 48.65
C SER A 421 6.24 8.22 47.53
N SER A 422 4.89 8.26 47.49
CA SER A 422 4.08 7.75 46.37
C SER A 422 3.93 8.82 45.28
N ALA A 423 4.19 8.46 44.01
CA ALA A 423 3.88 9.32 42.87
C ALA A 423 2.36 9.53 42.70
N ALA A 424 1.98 10.67 42.12
CA ALA A 424 0.59 11.12 42.07
C ALA A 424 -0.29 10.27 41.13
N ALA A 425 -1.53 10.00 41.56
CA ALA A 425 -2.56 9.43 40.70
C ALA A 425 -2.99 10.43 39.62
N ALA A 426 -3.15 9.95 38.38
CA ALA A 426 -3.67 10.76 37.28
C ALA A 426 -5.16 11.07 37.49
N THR A 427 -5.51 12.36 37.54
CA THR A 427 -6.89 12.83 37.71
C THR A 427 -7.71 12.57 36.45
N GLN A 428 -8.73 11.71 36.53
CA GLN A 428 -9.78 11.69 35.52
C GLN A 428 -10.66 12.93 35.65
N THR A 429 -10.63 13.81 34.66
CA THR A 429 -11.57 14.93 34.56
C THR A 429 -12.85 14.47 33.85
N LYS A 430 -13.92 14.20 34.60
CA LYS A 430 -15.26 14.01 34.04
C LYS A 430 -15.98 15.34 33.84
N TYR A 431 -16.27 15.67 32.59
CA TYR A 431 -17.39 16.52 32.17
C TYR A 431 -18.03 15.83 30.96
N GLY A 432 -19.34 15.82 30.74
CA GLY A 432 -20.47 16.32 31.53
C GLY A 432 -21.72 16.24 30.65
N GLN A 433 -22.76 15.51 31.06
CA GLN A 433 -24.00 15.39 30.28
C GLN A 433 -24.69 16.76 30.16
N TRP A 434 -25.20 17.10 28.98
CA TRP A 434 -26.25 18.11 28.84
C TRP A 434 -27.34 17.66 27.87
N GLN A 435 -28.56 18.12 28.17
CA GLN A 435 -29.82 17.60 27.65
C GLN A 435 -30.30 18.33 26.39
N VAL A 436 -31.27 17.71 25.72
CA VAL A 436 -32.01 18.27 24.59
C VAL A 436 -33.01 19.33 25.06
N SER A 437 -33.09 20.47 24.36
CA SER A 437 -34.23 21.41 24.46
C SER A 437 -34.43 22.22 23.18
N ASN A 438 -35.69 22.34 22.75
CA ASN A 438 -36.11 23.01 21.51
C ASN A 438 -36.41 24.51 21.67
N LEU A 439 -35.94 25.33 20.71
CA LEU A 439 -36.62 26.54 20.11
C LEU A 439 -36.96 27.76 21.04
N PRO A 440 -37.37 28.95 20.52
CA PRO A 440 -37.25 29.58 19.17
C PRO A 440 -36.84 31.09 19.14
N PHE A 441 -36.77 31.72 17.93
CA PHE A 441 -36.77 33.19 17.61
C PHE A 441 -35.52 34.04 18.03
N SER A 442 -35.14 35.20 17.43
CA SER A 442 -35.71 36.09 16.36
C SER A 442 -34.67 37.12 15.82
N LYS A 443 -34.77 37.54 14.53
CA LYS A 443 -34.31 38.82 13.87
C LYS A 443 -32.79 39.12 13.72
N SER A 444 -32.24 39.20 12.49
CA SER A 444 -32.11 40.38 11.56
C SER A 444 -30.72 41.07 11.67
N THR A 445 -30.00 41.47 10.61
CA THR A 445 -30.41 42.23 9.41
C THR A 445 -29.47 42.06 8.19
N LEU A 446 -30.07 41.98 7.00
CA LEU A 446 -29.66 42.30 5.60
C LEU A 446 -28.25 42.85 5.27
N ILE A 447 -27.66 42.31 4.18
CA ILE A 447 -27.23 43.10 3.00
C ILE A 447 -27.77 42.41 1.73
N ASP A 448 -28.20 43.20 0.74
CA ASP A 448 -28.87 42.81 -0.50
C ASP A 448 -27.93 43.00 -1.71
N LEU A 449 -28.06 42.16 -2.74
CA LEU A 449 -27.62 42.45 -4.12
C LEU A 449 -28.47 41.63 -5.10
N SER A 450 -29.28 42.32 -5.88
CA SER A 450 -30.32 41.76 -6.75
C SER A 450 -29.88 41.62 -8.20
N ALA A 451 -30.43 40.62 -8.88
CA ALA A 451 -30.41 40.49 -10.34
C ALA A 451 -31.72 41.02 -10.94
N PRO A 452 -31.75 41.39 -12.24
CA PRO A 452 -32.98 41.46 -13.02
C PRO A 452 -33.06 40.36 -14.09
N ALA A 453 -34.29 39.90 -14.36
CA ALA A 453 -34.65 39.02 -15.47
C ALA A 453 -35.90 39.58 -16.18
N LEU A 454 -36.30 38.95 -17.31
CA LEU A 454 -37.43 39.21 -18.25
C LEU A 454 -36.96 39.76 -19.61
N ALA A 455 -37.55 39.39 -20.77
CA ALA A 455 -38.76 38.60 -21.04
C ALA A 455 -38.61 37.70 -22.29
N ALA A 456 -39.61 36.84 -22.55
CA ALA A 456 -39.67 35.89 -23.67
C ALA A 456 -40.59 36.34 -24.81
N VAL A 457 -40.38 35.80 -26.04
CA VAL A 457 -41.39 35.73 -27.12
C VAL A 457 -41.24 34.39 -27.89
N THR A 458 -42.38 33.81 -28.28
CA THR A 458 -42.56 32.53 -28.98
C THR A 458 -42.51 32.64 -30.52
N LEU A 459 -42.27 31.52 -31.25
CA LEU A 459 -43.14 30.98 -32.32
C LEU A 459 -42.51 29.71 -32.97
N ASP A 460 -43.35 28.89 -33.61
CA ASP A 460 -43.10 27.52 -34.15
C ASP A 460 -44.06 27.28 -35.35
N PRO A 461 -44.06 26.14 -36.09
CA PRO A 461 -43.12 25.64 -37.12
C PRO A 461 -43.72 25.75 -38.57
N PRO A 462 -43.27 24.97 -39.60
CA PRO A 462 -43.91 23.65 -39.80
C PRO A 462 -43.05 22.49 -40.37
N CYS A 463 -43.58 21.29 -40.09
CA CYS A 463 -43.19 19.91 -40.45
C CYS A 463 -43.14 19.53 -41.95
N VAL A 464 -42.31 18.53 -42.30
CA VAL A 464 -42.65 17.44 -43.26
C VAL A 464 -42.07 16.09 -42.75
N GLN A 465 -42.84 15.00 -42.89
CA GLN A 465 -42.51 13.63 -42.46
C GLN A 465 -41.84 12.77 -43.56
N GLN A 466 -41.16 11.68 -43.17
CA GLN A 466 -41.30 10.39 -43.87
C GLN A 466 -41.04 9.17 -42.95
N VAL A 467 -41.53 8.00 -43.38
CA VAL A 467 -41.67 6.72 -42.65
C VAL A 467 -41.45 5.59 -43.70
N ALA A 468 -41.09 4.33 -43.44
CA ALA A 468 -41.04 3.46 -42.26
C ALA A 468 -39.97 2.33 -42.53
N PRO A 469 -39.84 1.17 -41.81
CA PRO A 469 -40.57 0.66 -40.64
C PRO A 469 -39.69 0.04 -39.51
N ALA A 470 -40.34 -0.50 -38.47
CA ALA A 470 -39.69 -1.16 -37.34
C ALA A 470 -39.43 -2.66 -37.56
N HIS A 471 -38.36 -3.18 -36.95
CA HIS A 471 -38.22 -4.59 -36.60
C HIS A 471 -38.12 -4.74 -35.09
N THR A 472 -39.07 -5.48 -34.51
CA THR A 472 -39.07 -5.85 -33.08
C THR A 472 -38.26 -7.12 -32.86
N GLN A 473 -37.28 -7.07 -31.96
CA GLN A 473 -36.89 -8.21 -31.14
C GLN A 473 -36.79 -7.78 -29.69
N ALA A 474 -37.44 -8.55 -28.81
CA ALA A 474 -37.31 -8.38 -27.37
C ALA A 474 -36.11 -9.18 -26.88
N SER A 475 -35.22 -8.57 -26.11
CA SER A 475 -34.30 -9.30 -25.22
C SER A 475 -34.62 -8.96 -23.78
N THR A 476 -34.73 -9.99 -22.94
CA THR A 476 -35.04 -9.87 -21.52
C THR A 476 -33.81 -9.40 -20.76
N THR A 477 -33.80 -8.15 -20.31
CA THR A 477 -32.76 -7.64 -19.42
C THR A 477 -32.93 -8.17 -17.99
N ALA A 478 -32.08 -9.12 -17.61
CA ALA A 478 -31.85 -9.44 -16.21
C ALA A 478 -31.06 -8.29 -15.56
N ASN A 479 -31.70 -7.51 -14.72
CA ASN A 479 -31.05 -6.43 -13.95
C ASN A 479 -30.11 -7.01 -12.89
N VAL A 480 -28.83 -7.19 -13.24
CA VAL A 480 -27.75 -7.32 -12.25
C VAL A 480 -27.32 -5.91 -11.87
N SER A 481 -27.48 -5.56 -10.60
CA SER A 481 -27.11 -4.24 -10.07
C SER A 481 -25.59 -4.10 -10.02
N LYS A 482 -24.97 -3.57 -11.08
CA LYS A 482 -23.64 -2.94 -10.96
C LYS A 482 -23.78 -1.79 -9.95
N LYS A 483 -22.96 -1.79 -8.90
CA LYS A 483 -22.90 -0.70 -7.89
C LYS A 483 -21.59 0.06 -8.04
N PRO A 484 -21.55 1.38 -7.78
CA PRO A 484 -20.29 2.12 -7.70
C PRO A 484 -19.44 1.62 -6.52
N LEU A 485 -18.15 2.00 -6.52
CA LEU A 485 -17.18 1.72 -5.45
C LEU A 485 -17.81 1.88 -4.06
N TRP A 486 -17.60 0.87 -3.20
CA TRP A 486 -18.01 0.95 -1.81
C TRP A 486 -16.97 1.69 -0.99
N LEU A 487 -17.40 2.81 -0.44
CA LEU A 487 -16.66 3.61 0.51
C LEU A 487 -16.45 2.84 1.82
N ILE A 488 -15.19 2.58 2.21
CA ILE A 488 -14.87 2.06 3.54
C ILE A 488 -14.79 3.25 4.51
N THR A 489 -15.95 3.75 4.94
CA THR A 489 -15.99 4.73 6.04
C THR A 489 -15.66 4.04 7.36
N PHE A 490 -14.40 4.07 7.75
CA PHE A 490 -13.99 3.74 9.11
C PHE A 490 -14.66 4.72 10.09
N GLY A 491 -15.60 4.22 10.89
CA GLY A 491 -16.34 5.03 11.85
C GLY A 491 -15.43 5.58 12.93
N LYS A 492 -15.29 6.92 12.99
CA LYS A 492 -14.71 7.61 14.14
C LYS A 492 -15.60 7.41 15.36
N ASN A 493 -15.29 6.40 16.16
CA ASN A 493 -15.79 6.30 17.53
C ASN A 493 -15.05 7.36 18.37
N VAL A 494 -15.81 8.32 18.91
CA VAL A 494 -15.39 9.35 19.86
C VAL A 494 -15.64 8.86 21.28
#